data_AF-A0A956G007-F1
#
_entry.id   AF-A0A956G007-F1
#
_cell.length_a   1.000
_cell.length_b   1.000
_cell.length_c   1.000
_cell.angle_alpha   90.00
_cell.angle_beta   90.00
_cell.angle_gamma   90.00
#
_symmetry.space_group_name_H-M   'P 1'
#
loop_
_entity.id
_entity.type
_entity.pdbx_description
1 polymer ?
#
loop_
_entity_poly.entity_id
_entity_poly.type
_entity_poly.pdbx_seq_one_letter_code
_entity_poly.pdbx_strand_id
1 'polypeptide(L)'
;MTTRTPPLELLVVDDDVVDQRAIARALRAALDIKSIETRDEARSALELLEGRRFDCVVLDYGLPDADGLEVVRTLRARHDAVPIVVLTGGADEAIAVELMKAGASDYLLKANLERVADSVRGAVRLHAAQREAQRARRERDAERDLLRAVLEQMPAGVVVAAPDGELLLYNERLRQLLGALPALGAPGAPRSARDLGRFVLLGDAAESSLPLAAVLEGGVRVEGEERESEGDDGARLVVQVSAAPVQGGAGELVAGVMSIADVTELRQAEERARRAIEARDDLLAIVSHDLRNPLNAIAMAAELLEDDDVARRAGVDPRKTLRRAARRADRLIGDLLDAASIEAGTLSLLRSDVDVAALVDQVHAELLALAEPRGVALAVHVSDAIPAVRADADRIAQVLANLGRNAIEHSPRGATVSIRVVSDPPGVRFCVSDQGEGIAADQLPHVFDRYYQAKRHKRAGAGLGLSIVRGIIDAHGSEIALASTVGEGSRFSFVLPAASPI
;
A
#
# COMPACT_ATOMS: atom_id res chain seq x y z
N MET A 1 24.39 19.52 46.58
CA MET A 1 23.44 20.61 46.90
C MET A 1 22.44 20.07 47.89
N THR A 2 22.40 20.62 49.10
CA THR A 2 21.48 20.22 50.16
C THR A 2 20.04 20.48 49.70
N THR A 3 19.29 19.41 49.44
CA THR A 3 17.87 19.47 49.07
C THR A 3 17.09 20.01 50.26
N ARG A 4 16.80 21.31 50.25
CA ARG A 4 15.88 21.92 51.22
C ARG A 4 14.49 21.34 50.96
N THR A 5 14.01 20.50 51.87
CA THR A 5 12.64 19.96 51.83
C THR A 5 11.64 21.11 51.69
N PRO A 6 10.64 21.04 50.80
CA PRO A 6 9.63 22.09 50.69
C PRO A 6 8.92 22.31 52.04
N PRO A 7 8.50 23.55 52.35
CA PRO A 7 7.89 23.87 53.64
C PRO A 7 6.51 23.21 53.76
N LEU A 8 6.28 22.52 54.88
CA LEU A 8 5.15 21.60 55.08
C LEU A 8 3.84 22.33 55.38
N GLU A 9 2.71 21.79 54.91
CA GLU A 9 1.35 22.14 55.32
C GLU A 9 0.78 21.04 56.22
N LEU A 10 0.48 21.37 57.48
CA LEU A 10 0.04 20.41 58.49
C LEU A 10 -1.37 20.75 58.98
N LEU A 11 -2.15 19.71 59.29
CA LEU A 11 -3.42 19.83 59.98
C LEU A 11 -3.25 19.27 61.41
N VAL A 12 -3.63 20.05 62.42
CA VAL A 12 -3.65 19.61 63.82
C VAL A 12 -5.11 19.56 64.27
N VAL A 13 -5.57 18.42 64.77
CA VAL A 13 -6.95 18.22 65.22
C VAL A 13 -6.90 17.87 66.70
N ASP A 14 -7.39 18.75 67.56
CA ASP A 14 -7.37 18.61 69.02
C ASP A 14 -8.42 19.56 69.62
N ASP A 15 -9.22 19.14 70.59
CA ASP A 15 -10.29 19.98 71.16
C ASP A 15 -9.77 20.99 72.20
N ASP A 16 -8.56 20.78 72.72
CA ASP A 16 -7.89 21.70 73.63
C ASP A 16 -7.00 22.71 72.87
N VAL A 17 -7.39 23.98 72.93
CA VAL A 17 -6.66 25.11 72.33
C VAL A 17 -5.22 25.24 72.88
N VAL A 18 -4.97 24.82 74.13
CA VAL A 18 -3.65 24.80 74.75
C VAL A 18 -2.77 23.74 74.08
N ASP A 19 -3.30 22.52 73.88
CA ASP A 19 -2.60 21.43 73.22
C ASP A 19 -2.32 21.76 71.75
N GLN A 20 -3.31 22.27 71.01
CA GLN A 20 -3.10 22.78 69.64
C GLN A 20 -1.91 23.75 69.55
N ARG A 21 -1.82 24.71 70.49
CA ARG A 21 -0.74 25.70 70.54
C ARG A 21 0.60 25.06 70.91
N ALA A 22 0.61 24.09 71.82
CA ALA A 22 1.82 23.36 72.22
C ALA A 22 2.38 22.53 71.05
N ILE A 23 1.52 21.76 70.38
CA ILE A 23 1.84 20.97 69.19
C ILE A 23 2.36 21.88 68.07
N ALA A 24 1.63 22.95 67.75
CA ALA A 24 2.04 23.89 66.71
C ALA A 24 3.41 24.54 67.00
N ARG A 25 3.69 24.86 68.26
CA ARG A 25 5.00 25.40 68.68
C ARG A 25 6.10 24.35 68.52
N ALA A 26 5.88 23.12 68.96
CA ALA A 26 6.87 22.03 68.84
C ALA A 26 7.20 21.74 67.37
N LEU A 27 6.19 21.69 66.51
CA LEU A 27 6.36 21.48 65.07
C LEU A 27 7.14 22.64 64.41
N ARG A 28 6.77 23.90 64.69
CA ARG A 28 7.45 25.09 64.11
C ARG A 28 8.90 25.25 64.57
N ALA A 29 9.24 24.74 65.75
CA ALA A 29 10.61 24.80 66.27
C ALA A 29 11.57 23.86 65.53
N ALA A 30 11.05 22.78 64.93
CA ALA A 30 11.87 21.67 64.43
C ALA A 30 11.64 21.31 62.94
N LEU A 31 10.64 21.89 62.28
CA LEU A 31 10.29 21.65 60.88
C LEU A 31 10.14 22.97 60.12
N ASP A 32 10.47 22.96 58.82
CA ASP A 32 10.17 24.08 57.92
C ASP A 32 8.69 23.99 57.53
N ILE A 33 7.86 24.90 58.05
CA ILE A 33 6.39 24.82 57.96
C ILE A 33 5.84 26.04 57.26
N LYS A 34 5.09 25.80 56.18
CA LYS A 34 4.35 26.81 55.43
C LYS A 34 3.09 27.24 56.17
N SER A 35 2.28 26.29 56.63
CA SER A 35 1.08 26.57 57.42
C SER A 35 0.73 25.41 58.35
N ILE A 36 0.14 25.75 59.50
CA ILE A 36 -0.53 24.79 60.39
C ILE A 36 -1.96 25.26 60.49
N GLU A 37 -2.88 24.43 60.07
CA GLU A 37 -4.31 24.66 60.26
C GLU A 37 -4.77 23.82 61.45
N THR A 38 -5.65 24.37 62.30
CA THR A 38 -6.16 23.67 63.48
C THR A 38 -7.66 23.46 63.39
N ARG A 39 -8.14 22.35 63.97
CA ARG A 39 -9.57 22.03 64.15
C ARG A 39 -9.78 21.40 65.52
N ASP A 40 -10.96 21.65 66.08
CA ASP A 40 -11.42 21.17 67.38
C ASP A 40 -12.32 19.93 67.28
N GLU A 41 -12.96 19.72 66.12
CA GLU A 41 -13.87 18.60 65.87
C GLU A 41 -13.39 17.71 64.70
N ALA A 42 -13.64 16.41 64.80
CA ALA A 42 -13.33 15.42 63.76
C ALA A 42 -14.07 15.72 62.45
N ARG A 43 -15.37 16.09 62.53
CA ARG A 43 -16.17 16.41 61.35
C ARG A 43 -15.58 17.58 60.55
N SER A 44 -15.20 18.65 61.24
CA SER A 44 -14.61 19.83 60.57
C SER A 44 -13.25 19.51 59.94
N ALA A 45 -12.45 18.65 60.58
CA ALA A 45 -11.20 18.17 60.01
C ALA A 45 -11.41 17.32 58.74
N LEU A 46 -12.38 16.42 58.76
CA LEU A 46 -12.73 15.58 57.60
C LEU A 46 -13.28 16.40 56.43
N GLU A 47 -14.16 17.38 56.68
CA GLU A 47 -14.67 18.32 55.66
C GLU A 47 -13.52 19.12 55.01
N LEU A 48 -12.57 19.58 55.82
CA LEU A 48 -11.41 20.32 55.31
C LEU A 48 -10.52 19.46 54.40
N LEU A 49 -10.33 18.18 54.75
CA LEU A 49 -9.54 17.22 53.98
C LEU A 49 -10.16 16.86 52.63
N GLU A 50 -11.47 17.08 52.44
CA GLU A 50 -12.13 16.91 51.14
C GLU A 50 -11.73 18.00 50.13
N GLY A 51 -11.52 19.23 50.60
CA GLY A 51 -11.21 20.40 49.76
C GLY A 51 -9.73 20.76 49.69
N ARG A 52 -8.92 20.32 50.67
CA ARG A 52 -7.52 20.72 50.82
C ARG A 52 -6.63 19.55 51.23
N ARG A 53 -5.44 19.48 50.62
CA ARG A 53 -4.43 18.46 50.96
C ARG A 53 -3.42 19.01 51.97
N PHE A 54 -3.03 18.14 52.90
CA PHE A 54 -1.98 18.38 53.87
C PHE A 54 -0.87 17.35 53.71
N ASP A 55 0.34 17.71 54.12
CA ASP A 55 1.50 16.81 54.11
C ASP A 55 1.44 15.81 55.25
N CYS A 56 0.81 16.14 56.38
CA CYS A 56 0.55 15.24 57.49
C CYS A 56 -0.58 15.78 58.38
N VAL A 57 -1.35 14.87 58.98
CA VAL A 57 -2.38 15.18 59.99
C VAL A 57 -1.85 14.74 61.36
N VAL A 58 -1.81 15.65 62.31
CA VAL A 58 -1.59 15.35 63.73
C VAL A 58 -2.96 15.34 64.40
N LEU A 59 -3.36 14.19 64.91
CA LEU A 59 -4.74 13.93 65.34
C LEU A 59 -4.75 13.56 66.81
N ASP A 60 -5.52 14.26 67.61
CA ASP A 60 -5.83 13.79 68.96
C ASP A 60 -6.77 12.59 68.94
N TYR A 61 -6.56 11.67 69.87
CA TYR A 61 -7.37 10.47 70.02
C TYR A 61 -8.74 10.77 70.63
N GLY A 62 -8.85 11.74 71.54
CA GLY A 62 -10.11 12.03 72.24
C GLY A 62 -10.75 13.30 71.72
N LEU A 63 -11.52 13.23 70.63
CA LEU A 63 -12.26 14.39 70.12
C LEU A 63 -13.72 14.39 70.66
N PRO A 64 -14.38 15.55 70.74
CA PRO A 64 -15.73 15.69 71.29
C PRO A 64 -16.80 14.95 70.49
N ASP A 65 -16.57 14.73 69.19
CA ASP A 65 -17.54 14.17 68.25
C ASP A 65 -17.16 12.79 67.68
N ALA A 66 -15.92 12.32 67.86
CA ALA A 66 -15.46 10.98 67.46
C ALA A 66 -14.18 10.56 68.21
N ASP A 67 -13.83 9.28 68.21
CA ASP A 67 -12.48 8.87 68.62
C ASP A 67 -11.49 8.92 67.44
N GLY A 68 -10.20 9.10 67.72
CA GLY A 68 -9.17 9.23 66.69
C GLY A 68 -9.01 7.97 65.83
N LEU A 69 -9.41 6.80 66.34
CA LEU A 69 -9.40 5.55 65.59
C LEU A 69 -10.48 5.54 64.50
N GLU A 70 -11.67 6.06 64.78
CA GLU A 70 -12.76 6.25 63.83
C GLU A 70 -12.36 7.21 62.72
N VAL A 71 -11.65 8.30 63.05
CA VAL A 71 -11.13 9.26 62.06
C VAL A 71 -10.10 8.61 61.13
N VAL A 72 -9.14 7.85 61.67
CA VAL A 72 -8.15 7.12 60.85
C VAL A 72 -8.83 6.12 59.93
N ARG A 73 -9.78 5.33 60.45
CA ARG A 73 -10.57 4.38 59.65
C ARG A 73 -11.36 5.07 58.55
N THR A 74 -11.97 6.22 58.85
CA THR A 74 -12.74 7.01 57.89
C THR A 74 -11.85 7.52 56.76
N LEU A 75 -10.68 8.09 57.06
CA LEU A 75 -9.73 8.55 56.05
C LEU A 75 -9.21 7.40 55.17
N ARG A 76 -8.88 6.26 55.76
CA ARG A 76 -8.42 5.10 54.99
C ARG A 76 -9.53 4.45 54.16
N ALA A 77 -10.78 4.47 54.63
CA ALA A 77 -11.95 4.03 53.86
C ALA A 77 -12.24 4.93 52.65
N ARG A 78 -11.89 6.21 52.73
CA ARG A 78 -11.93 7.17 51.61
C ARG A 78 -10.73 7.04 50.66
N HIS A 79 -9.83 6.09 50.90
CA HIS A 79 -8.55 5.94 50.20
C HIS A 79 -7.61 7.15 50.31
N ASP A 80 -7.75 7.97 51.36
CA ASP A 80 -6.80 9.04 51.64
C ASP A 80 -5.50 8.46 52.15
N ALA A 81 -4.41 8.77 51.46
CA ALA A 81 -3.09 8.27 51.79
C ALA A 81 -2.28 9.23 52.68
N VAL A 82 -2.88 10.34 53.12
CA VAL A 82 -2.20 11.34 53.96
C VAL A 82 -1.63 10.66 55.23
N PRO A 83 -0.36 10.91 55.58
CA PRO A 83 0.19 10.36 56.81
C PRO A 83 -0.51 10.97 58.03
N ILE A 84 -0.77 10.13 59.05
CA ILE A 84 -1.51 10.53 60.25
C ILE A 84 -0.67 10.15 61.47
N VAL A 85 -0.32 11.12 62.30
CA VAL A 85 0.34 10.91 63.59
C VAL A 85 -0.69 11.13 64.68
N VAL A 86 -0.98 10.11 65.47
CA VAL A 86 -2.02 10.17 66.49
C VAL A 86 -1.40 10.50 67.85
N LEU A 87 -1.97 11.46 68.57
CA LEU A 87 -1.63 11.83 69.93
C LEU A 87 -2.67 11.28 70.90
N THR A 88 -2.27 10.80 72.08
CA THR A 88 -3.24 10.38 73.11
C THR A 88 -2.78 10.72 74.52
N GLY A 89 -3.73 10.90 75.44
CA GLY A 89 -3.46 11.12 76.86
C GLY A 89 -3.13 9.85 77.66
N GLY A 90 -3.44 8.65 77.15
CA GLY A 90 -3.32 7.38 77.88
C GLY A 90 -2.36 6.38 77.23
N ALA A 91 -1.58 5.66 78.04
CA ALA A 91 -0.59 4.66 77.60
C ALA A 91 -1.18 3.25 77.51
N ASP A 92 -2.16 3.05 76.62
CA ASP A 92 -2.71 1.73 76.33
C ASP A 92 -2.11 1.15 75.02
N GLU A 93 -1.34 0.08 75.16
CA GLU A 93 -0.71 -0.63 74.03
C GLU A 93 -1.74 -1.24 73.07
N ALA A 94 -2.94 -1.62 73.54
CA ALA A 94 -3.99 -2.16 72.70
C ALA A 94 -4.48 -1.12 71.69
N ILE A 95 -4.65 0.12 72.14
CA ILE A 95 -5.06 1.25 71.29
C ILE A 95 -3.99 1.55 70.24
N ALA A 96 -2.71 1.55 70.62
CA ALA A 96 -1.61 1.77 69.68
C ALA A 96 -1.60 0.71 68.55
N VAL A 97 -1.81 -0.56 68.88
CA VAL A 97 -1.91 -1.64 67.90
C VAL A 97 -3.10 -1.43 66.96
N GLU A 98 -4.24 -1.02 67.47
CA GLU A 98 -5.44 -0.76 66.66
C GLU A 98 -5.26 0.43 65.71
N LEU A 99 -4.63 1.52 66.15
CA LEU A 99 -4.34 2.69 65.33
C LEU A 99 -3.38 2.34 64.17
N MET A 100 -2.32 1.58 64.45
CA MET A 100 -1.38 1.15 63.41
C MET A 100 -2.05 0.19 62.40
N LYS A 101 -2.88 -0.75 62.86
CA LYS A 101 -3.68 -1.63 61.99
C LYS A 101 -4.69 -0.85 61.15
N ALA A 102 -5.27 0.22 61.71
CA ALA A 102 -6.18 1.10 61.00
C ALA A 102 -5.47 2.00 59.97
N GLY A 103 -4.14 2.12 60.03
CA GLY A 103 -3.34 2.82 59.04
C GLY A 103 -2.78 4.17 59.51
N ALA A 104 -2.72 4.42 60.82
CA ALA A 104 -1.92 5.53 61.36
C ALA A 104 -0.44 5.33 61.00
N SER A 105 0.26 6.44 60.76
CA SER A 105 1.67 6.43 60.40
C SER A 105 2.58 6.36 61.62
N ASP A 106 2.16 6.95 62.73
CA ASP A 106 2.82 6.85 64.02
C ASP A 106 1.84 7.19 65.15
N TYR A 107 2.23 6.88 66.38
CA TYR A 107 1.45 7.15 67.59
C TYR A 107 2.36 7.70 68.69
N LEU A 108 1.89 8.73 69.41
CA LEU A 108 2.62 9.38 70.49
C LEU A 108 1.73 9.68 71.69
N LEU A 109 2.33 9.67 72.88
CA LEU A 109 1.69 10.16 74.10
C LEU A 109 1.76 11.69 74.14
N LYS A 110 0.67 12.36 74.52
CA LYS A 110 0.62 13.82 74.76
C LYS A 110 1.63 14.29 75.81
N ALA A 111 2.07 13.41 76.70
CA ALA A 111 3.16 13.72 77.63
C ALA A 111 4.53 13.93 76.95
N ASN A 112 4.70 13.47 75.70
CA ASN A 112 5.97 13.44 74.96
C ASN A 112 5.91 14.28 73.67
N LEU A 113 5.34 15.48 73.74
CA LEU A 113 5.20 16.37 72.58
C LEU A 113 6.54 16.76 71.95
N GLU A 114 7.66 16.66 72.66
CA GLU A 114 8.99 16.90 72.12
C GLU A 114 9.35 15.96 70.94
N ARG A 115 8.70 14.81 70.84
CA ARG A 115 8.92 13.82 69.77
C ARG A 115 8.00 14.01 68.55
N VAL A 116 6.98 14.87 68.62
CA VAL A 116 5.97 15.04 67.56
C VAL A 116 6.58 15.44 66.22
N ALA A 117 7.61 16.29 66.25
CA ALA A 117 8.29 16.72 65.03
C ALA A 117 9.06 15.58 64.35
N ASP A 118 9.65 14.66 65.11
CA ASP A 118 10.38 13.51 64.57
C ASP A 118 9.41 12.49 63.96
N SER A 119 8.29 12.22 64.62
CA SER A 119 7.22 11.36 64.10
C SER A 119 6.61 11.92 62.82
N VAL A 120 6.27 13.22 62.79
CA VAL A 120 5.77 13.88 61.57
C VAL A 120 6.82 13.83 60.46
N ARG A 121 8.09 14.11 60.75
CA ARG A 121 9.18 14.04 59.76
C ARG A 121 9.34 12.63 59.20
N GLY A 122 9.30 11.61 60.05
CA GLY A 122 9.37 10.20 59.67
C GLY A 122 8.20 9.78 58.78
N ALA A 123 6.99 10.13 59.20
CA ALA A 123 5.76 9.81 58.48
C ALA A 123 5.71 10.46 57.09
N VAL A 124 6.05 11.76 56.98
CA VAL A 124 6.10 12.47 55.69
C VAL A 124 7.16 11.88 54.76
N ARG A 125 8.37 11.60 55.27
CA ARG A 125 9.47 11.03 54.47
C ARG A 125 9.12 9.65 53.92
N LEU A 126 8.57 8.77 54.76
CA LEU A 126 8.18 7.43 54.34
C LEU A 126 7.08 7.48 53.28
N HIS A 127 6.07 8.33 53.49
CA HIS A 127 4.98 8.51 52.54
C HIS A 127 5.46 9.05 51.18
N ALA A 128 6.35 10.05 51.20
CA ALA A 128 6.94 10.61 49.98
C ALA A 128 7.74 9.55 49.19
N ALA A 129 8.59 8.79 49.87
CA ALA A 129 9.38 7.73 49.25
C ALA A 129 8.50 6.62 48.63
N GLN A 130 7.42 6.23 49.32
CA GLN A 130 6.46 5.25 48.79
C GLN A 130 5.75 5.75 47.52
N ARG A 131 5.32 7.02 47.51
CA ARG A 131 4.66 7.62 46.33
C ARG A 131 5.60 7.77 45.14
N GLU A 132 6.85 8.16 45.38
CA GLU A 132 7.87 8.26 44.33
C GLU A 132 8.17 6.89 43.72
N ALA A 133 8.36 5.86 44.56
CA ALA A 133 8.59 4.49 44.09
C ALA A 133 7.40 3.95 43.27
N GLN A 134 6.16 4.21 43.71
CA GLN A 134 4.96 3.84 42.95
C GLN A 134 4.87 4.58 41.62
N ARG A 135 5.18 5.87 41.59
CA ARG A 135 5.19 6.67 40.37
C ARG A 135 6.25 6.16 39.38
N ALA A 136 7.48 5.98 39.83
CA ALA A 136 8.57 5.46 39.00
C ALA A 136 8.30 4.04 38.50
N ARG A 137 7.57 3.22 39.26
CA ARG A 137 7.11 1.91 38.78
C ARG A 137 6.06 2.05 37.68
N ARG A 138 5.04 2.89 37.88
CA ARG A 138 4.00 3.13 36.86
C ARG A 138 4.57 3.70 35.57
N GLU A 139 5.52 4.62 35.66
CA GLU A 139 6.19 5.21 34.50
C GLU A 139 6.97 4.14 33.71
N ARG A 140 7.74 3.28 34.40
CA ARG A 140 8.44 2.15 33.76
C ARG A 140 7.49 1.12 33.14
N ASP A 141 6.41 0.79 33.84
CA ASP A 141 5.41 -0.15 33.34
C ASP A 141 4.73 0.43 32.08
N ALA A 142 4.37 1.71 32.09
CA ALA A 142 3.76 2.38 30.94
C ALA A 142 4.71 2.49 29.73
N GLU A 143 5.98 2.83 29.96
CA GLU A 143 7.00 2.86 28.91
C GLU A 143 7.19 1.48 28.26
N ARG A 144 7.30 0.43 29.09
CA ARG A 144 7.43 -0.95 28.61
C ARG A 144 6.20 -1.39 27.79
N ASP A 145 5.00 -1.07 28.28
CA ASP A 145 3.76 -1.44 27.60
C ASP A 145 3.60 -0.69 26.27
N LEU A 146 4.03 0.58 26.20
CA LEU A 146 4.10 1.36 24.96
C LEU A 146 5.07 0.72 23.95
N LEU A 147 6.29 0.39 24.37
CA LEU A 147 7.29 -0.25 23.48
C LEU A 147 6.78 -1.59 22.94
N ARG A 148 6.13 -2.40 23.78
CA ARG A 148 5.51 -3.65 23.34
C ARG A 148 4.38 -3.38 22.34
N ALA A 149 3.51 -2.41 22.60
CA ALA A 149 2.43 -2.07 21.68
C ALA A 149 2.94 -1.60 20.31
N VAL A 150 4.02 -0.80 20.28
CA VAL A 150 4.68 -0.38 19.03
C VAL A 150 5.20 -1.60 18.27
N LEU A 151 5.95 -2.50 18.92
CA LEU A 151 6.47 -3.72 18.28
C LEU A 151 5.37 -4.61 17.70
N GLU A 152 4.25 -4.78 18.42
CA GLU A 152 3.12 -5.59 17.96
C GLU A 152 2.36 -4.98 16.77
N GLN A 153 2.35 -3.65 16.65
CA GLN A 153 1.68 -2.94 15.55
C GLN A 153 2.58 -2.72 14.33
N MET A 154 3.86 -3.13 14.38
CA MET A 154 4.75 -2.97 13.23
C MET A 154 4.26 -3.79 12.02
N PRO A 155 4.28 -3.22 10.80
CA PRO A 155 3.88 -3.94 9.58
C PRO A 155 4.91 -4.99 9.13
N ALA A 156 6.09 -5.00 9.74
CA ALA A 156 7.13 -6.01 9.57
C ALA A 156 7.11 -7.01 10.74
N GLY A 157 7.39 -8.27 10.42
CA GLY A 157 7.69 -9.29 11.43
C GLY A 157 9.02 -8.99 12.08
N VAL A 158 9.06 -8.88 13.41
CA VAL A 158 10.29 -8.60 14.17
C VAL A 158 10.59 -9.77 15.08
N VAL A 159 11.85 -10.17 15.15
CA VAL A 159 12.39 -11.11 16.13
C VAL A 159 13.65 -10.57 16.77
N VAL A 160 13.81 -10.82 18.06
CA VAL A 160 15.02 -10.52 18.83
C VAL A 160 15.53 -11.79 19.49
N ALA A 161 16.84 -12.01 19.41
CA ALA A 161 17.52 -13.13 20.04
C ALA A 161 18.69 -12.67 20.90
N ALA A 162 18.93 -13.35 22.01
CA ALA A 162 20.10 -13.16 22.86
C ALA A 162 21.40 -13.61 22.14
N PRO A 163 22.59 -13.23 22.67
CA PRO A 163 23.88 -13.58 22.06
C PRO A 163 24.11 -15.10 21.93
N ASP A 164 23.49 -15.91 22.79
CA ASP A 164 23.52 -17.38 22.73
C ASP A 164 22.51 -17.99 21.75
N GLY A 165 21.71 -17.14 21.09
CA GLY A 165 20.70 -17.52 20.13
C GLY A 165 19.32 -17.79 20.72
N GLU A 166 19.09 -17.65 22.04
CA GLU A 166 17.76 -17.77 22.63
C GLU A 166 16.81 -16.66 22.12
N LEU A 167 15.60 -17.02 21.71
CA LEU A 167 14.60 -16.02 21.27
C LEU A 167 14.05 -15.26 22.47
N LEU A 168 14.24 -13.94 22.47
CA LEU A 168 13.75 -13.05 23.50
C LEU A 168 12.35 -12.52 23.18
N LEU A 169 12.06 -12.26 21.91
CA LEU A 169 10.75 -11.79 21.46
C LEU A 169 10.56 -12.08 19.97
N TYR A 170 9.31 -12.26 19.57
CA TYR A 170 8.86 -11.97 18.21
C TYR A 170 7.43 -11.44 18.24
N ASN A 171 7.12 -10.52 17.33
CA ASN A 171 5.82 -9.87 17.28
C ASN A 171 4.78 -10.72 16.54
N GLU A 172 3.51 -10.32 16.63
CA GLU A 172 2.38 -10.96 15.99
C GLU A 172 2.52 -11.00 14.46
N ARG A 173 3.09 -9.95 13.85
CA ARG A 173 3.27 -9.91 12.40
C ARG A 173 4.20 -11.01 11.91
N LEU A 174 5.29 -11.31 12.62
CA LEU A 174 6.18 -12.41 12.26
C LEU A 174 5.43 -13.75 12.34
N ARG A 175 4.57 -13.90 13.35
CA ARG A 175 3.79 -15.13 13.53
C ARG A 175 2.86 -15.38 12.35
N GLN A 176 2.21 -14.33 11.87
CA GLN A 176 1.32 -14.41 10.70
C GLN A 176 2.08 -14.71 9.42
N LEU A 177 3.22 -14.04 9.19
CA LEU A 177 4.05 -14.24 8.00
C LEU A 177 4.56 -15.69 7.88
N LEU A 178 4.86 -16.33 9.02
CA LEU A 178 5.43 -17.68 9.07
C LEU A 178 4.38 -18.76 9.36
N GLY A 179 3.15 -18.57 8.88
CA GLY A 179 2.11 -19.62 8.96
C GLY A 179 1.51 -19.83 10.35
N ALA A 180 1.26 -18.74 11.09
CA ALA A 180 0.67 -18.73 12.43
C ALA A 180 1.53 -19.43 13.50
N LEU A 181 2.81 -19.00 13.61
CA LEU A 181 3.69 -19.45 14.69
C LEU A 181 3.00 -19.37 16.07
N PRO A 182 3.24 -20.35 16.97
CA PRO A 182 2.82 -20.24 18.36
C PRO A 182 3.43 -19.00 19.03
N ALA A 183 2.81 -18.52 20.09
CA ALA A 183 3.40 -17.45 20.90
C ALA A 183 4.68 -17.93 21.61
N LEU A 184 5.63 -17.03 21.88
CA LEU A 184 6.87 -17.38 22.56
C LEU A 184 6.58 -18.05 23.92
N GLY A 185 7.20 -19.20 24.17
CA GLY A 185 6.98 -20.01 25.37
C GLY A 185 5.81 -20.99 25.29
N ALA A 186 4.96 -20.92 24.26
CA ALA A 186 3.91 -21.93 24.03
C ALA A 186 4.51 -23.28 23.58
N PRO A 187 3.80 -24.41 23.80
CA PRO A 187 4.22 -25.71 23.27
C PRO A 187 4.40 -25.65 21.73
N GLY A 188 5.54 -26.12 21.23
CA GLY A 188 5.87 -26.09 19.80
C GLY A 188 6.44 -24.76 19.29
N ALA A 189 6.55 -23.73 20.14
CA ALA A 189 7.21 -22.48 19.77
C ALA A 189 8.73 -22.67 19.58
N PRO A 190 9.36 -22.00 18.60
CA PRO A 190 10.81 -21.97 18.50
C PRO A 190 11.41 -21.32 19.74
N ARG A 191 12.53 -21.86 20.22
CA ARG A 191 13.26 -21.35 21.40
C ARG A 191 14.57 -20.66 21.03
N SER A 192 15.13 -20.99 19.87
CA SER A 192 16.35 -20.38 19.37
C SER A 192 16.21 -19.82 17.96
N ALA A 193 17.11 -18.91 17.58
CA ALA A 193 17.22 -18.41 16.21
C ALA A 193 17.41 -19.54 15.19
N ARG A 194 18.09 -20.63 15.57
CA ARG A 194 18.24 -21.82 14.73
C ARG A 194 16.92 -22.56 14.54
N ASP A 195 16.10 -22.69 15.58
CA ASP A 195 14.78 -23.32 15.49
C ASP A 195 13.83 -22.50 14.62
N LEU A 196 13.89 -21.17 14.75
CA LEU A 196 13.10 -20.26 13.92
C LEU A 196 13.43 -20.40 12.43
N GLY A 197 14.69 -20.64 12.08
CA GLY A 197 15.12 -20.88 10.69
C GLY A 197 14.34 -22.00 9.99
N ARG A 198 13.84 -22.98 10.75
CA ARG A 198 13.02 -24.07 10.21
C ARG A 198 11.61 -23.64 9.80
N PHE A 199 11.13 -22.51 10.31
CA PHE A 199 9.83 -21.93 9.98
C PHE A 199 9.93 -20.85 8.88
N VAL A 200 11.11 -20.24 8.70
CA VAL A 200 11.35 -19.18 7.72
C VAL A 200 11.64 -19.73 6.32
N LEU A 201 12.16 -20.95 6.22
CA LEU A 201 12.53 -21.60 4.96
C LEU A 201 11.48 -22.65 4.55
N LEU A 202 10.41 -22.20 3.90
CA LEU A 202 9.65 -23.07 2.99
C LEU A 202 10.44 -23.10 1.66
N GLY A 203 11.31 -24.09 1.53
CA GLY A 203 12.19 -24.31 0.36
C GLY A 203 13.55 -24.91 0.75
N ASP A 204 13.95 -25.98 0.05
CA ASP A 204 15.18 -26.76 0.27
C ASP A 204 16.44 -25.90 0.53
N ALA A 205 17.03 -26.03 1.72
CA ALA A 205 18.41 -26.51 1.92
C ALA A 205 18.93 -26.19 3.32
N ALA A 206 19.43 -27.24 3.95
CA ALA A 206 20.09 -27.38 5.24
C ALA A 206 21.30 -26.43 5.55
N GLU A 207 21.54 -25.34 4.83
CA GLU A 207 22.82 -24.60 4.95
C GLU A 207 22.78 -23.06 4.94
N SER A 208 21.64 -22.39 4.68
CA SER A 208 21.60 -20.92 4.76
C SER A 208 21.16 -20.45 6.15
N SER A 209 22.12 -19.97 6.95
CA SER A 209 21.83 -19.35 8.23
C SER A 209 20.90 -18.15 8.04
N LEU A 210 19.90 -17.99 8.91
CA LEU A 210 19.14 -16.74 8.99
C LEU A 210 20.15 -15.59 9.17
N PRO A 211 19.93 -14.41 8.54
CA PRO A 211 20.77 -13.23 8.77
C PRO A 211 20.97 -12.92 10.25
N LEU A 212 19.99 -13.25 11.09
CA LEU A 212 20.07 -13.17 12.54
C LEU A 212 21.22 -13.99 13.14
N ALA A 213 21.50 -15.20 12.65
CA ALA A 213 22.60 -16.02 13.18
C ALA A 213 23.97 -15.41 12.82
N ALA A 214 24.12 -14.88 11.60
CA ALA A 214 25.34 -14.18 11.17
C ALA A 214 25.61 -12.91 11.99
N VAL A 215 24.54 -12.19 12.38
CA VAL A 215 24.62 -11.06 13.31
C VAL A 215 25.13 -11.51 14.68
N LEU A 216 24.61 -12.63 15.22
CA LEU A 216 24.98 -13.12 16.55
C LEU A 216 26.41 -13.66 16.61
N GLU A 217 26.87 -14.34 15.56
CA GLU A 217 28.21 -14.94 15.51
C GLU A 217 29.32 -13.94 15.14
N GLY A 218 29.02 -12.97 14.27
CA GLY A 218 30.04 -12.09 13.69
C GLY A 218 29.74 -10.58 13.73
N GLY A 219 28.58 -10.16 14.25
CA GLY A 219 28.15 -8.76 14.28
C GLY A 219 27.84 -8.17 12.90
N VAL A 220 27.72 -9.01 11.87
CA VAL A 220 27.55 -8.58 10.47
C VAL A 220 26.12 -8.11 10.26
N ARG A 221 25.94 -6.81 9.94
CA ARG A 221 24.64 -6.25 9.55
C ARG A 221 24.25 -6.75 8.16
N VAL A 222 22.99 -7.13 8.02
CA VAL A 222 22.34 -7.43 6.74
C VAL A 222 21.22 -6.42 6.54
N GLU A 223 21.15 -5.80 5.36
CA GLU A 223 20.18 -4.75 5.07
C GLU A 223 19.48 -5.02 3.74
N GLY A 224 18.16 -5.22 3.83
CA GLY A 224 17.29 -5.28 2.66
C GLY A 224 17.50 -6.47 1.74
N GLU A 225 18.01 -7.59 2.26
CA GLU A 225 18.19 -8.81 1.46
C GLU A 225 16.82 -9.39 1.12
N GLU A 226 16.55 -9.58 -0.16
CA GLU A 226 15.28 -10.14 -0.60
C GLU A 226 15.37 -11.64 -0.77
N ARG A 227 14.31 -12.32 -0.34
CA ARG A 227 14.17 -13.76 -0.42
C ARG A 227 12.79 -14.12 -0.93
N GLU A 228 12.76 -15.07 -1.85
CA GLU A 228 11.54 -15.68 -2.32
C GLU A 228 11.29 -16.94 -1.51
N SER A 229 10.05 -17.13 -1.06
CA SER A 229 9.60 -18.34 -0.40
C SER A 229 8.29 -18.78 -1.03
N GLU A 230 8.14 -20.09 -1.23
CA GLU A 230 6.92 -20.67 -1.77
C GLU A 230 6.14 -21.30 -0.62
N GLY A 231 4.91 -20.84 -0.39
CA GLY A 231 3.99 -21.40 0.58
C GLY A 231 3.65 -22.86 0.27
N ASP A 232 3.21 -23.62 1.29
CA ASP A 232 2.70 -24.99 1.10
C ASP A 232 1.50 -25.06 0.14
N ASP A 233 0.81 -23.94 -0.07
CA ASP A 233 -0.30 -23.74 -1.02
C ASP A 233 0.15 -23.34 -2.44
N GLY A 234 1.47 -23.23 -2.68
CA GLY A 234 2.05 -22.76 -3.93
C GLY A 234 2.04 -21.23 -4.10
N ALA A 235 1.63 -20.47 -3.09
CA ALA A 235 1.67 -19.02 -3.14
C ALA A 235 3.12 -18.52 -3.01
N ARG A 236 3.57 -17.67 -3.94
CA ARG A 236 4.91 -17.06 -3.86
C ARG A 236 4.87 -15.83 -2.98
N LEU A 237 5.62 -15.86 -1.89
CA LEU A 237 5.85 -14.75 -0.97
C LEU A 237 7.25 -14.19 -1.22
N VAL A 238 7.36 -12.88 -1.43
CA VAL A 238 8.66 -12.19 -1.49
C VAL A 238 8.82 -11.40 -0.20
N VAL A 239 9.85 -11.72 0.56
CA VAL A 239 10.17 -11.03 1.81
C VAL A 239 11.48 -10.27 1.71
N GLN A 240 11.51 -9.10 2.31
CA GLN A 240 12.72 -8.33 2.55
C GLN A 240 13.18 -8.55 4.00
N VAL A 241 14.42 -8.99 4.17
CA VAL A 241 15.02 -9.34 5.46
C VAL A 241 16.16 -8.39 5.78
N SER A 242 16.12 -7.82 6.98
CA SER A 242 17.19 -7.01 7.54
C SER A 242 17.52 -7.52 8.94
N ALA A 243 18.80 -7.55 9.30
CA ALA A 243 19.25 -7.97 10.62
C ALA A 243 20.41 -7.10 11.11
N ALA A 244 20.41 -6.77 12.40
CA ALA A 244 21.42 -5.90 13.00
C ALA A 244 21.73 -6.30 14.46
N PRO A 245 22.97 -6.08 14.92
CA PRO A 245 23.31 -6.26 16.33
C PRO A 245 22.72 -5.13 17.17
N VAL A 246 22.22 -5.47 18.35
CA VAL A 246 21.82 -4.54 19.41
C VAL A 246 22.99 -4.47 20.39
N GLN A 247 23.58 -3.29 20.52
CA GLN A 247 24.75 -3.05 21.37
C GLN A 247 24.35 -2.30 22.64
N GLY A 248 25.00 -2.66 23.75
CA GLY A 248 24.87 -1.98 25.02
C GLY A 248 25.70 -0.71 25.10
N GLY A 249 25.65 -0.04 26.26
CA GLY A 249 26.32 1.24 26.47
C GLY A 249 27.85 1.19 26.40
N ALA A 250 28.45 0.00 26.52
CA ALA A 250 29.89 -0.22 26.41
C ALA A 250 30.30 -0.91 25.09
N GLY A 251 29.39 -1.04 24.12
CA GLY A 251 29.64 -1.65 22.80
C GLY A 251 29.57 -3.19 22.79
N GLU A 252 29.19 -3.80 23.90
CA GLU A 252 28.93 -5.24 24.03
C GLU A 252 27.68 -5.65 23.26
N LEU A 253 27.69 -6.85 22.65
CA LEU A 253 26.52 -7.40 22.00
C LEU A 253 25.49 -7.81 23.06
N VAL A 254 24.34 -7.13 23.07
CA VAL A 254 23.23 -7.41 23.99
C VAL A 254 22.21 -8.36 23.34
N ALA A 255 21.97 -8.22 22.05
CA ALA A 255 21.04 -9.06 21.29
C ALA A 255 21.29 -8.92 19.77
N GLY A 256 20.68 -9.79 18.97
CA GLY A 256 20.46 -9.57 17.54
C GLY A 256 18.99 -9.26 17.28
N VAL A 257 18.70 -8.33 16.37
CA VAL A 257 17.34 -8.07 15.88
C VAL A 257 17.26 -8.39 14.39
N MET A 258 16.15 -8.98 13.96
CA MET A 258 15.83 -9.20 12.55
C MET A 258 14.40 -8.76 12.26
N SER A 259 14.22 -8.10 11.13
CA SER A 259 12.92 -7.73 10.58
C SER A 259 12.68 -8.41 9.24
N ILE A 260 11.46 -8.88 9.02
CA ILE A 260 10.97 -9.51 7.79
C ILE A 260 9.75 -8.72 7.33
N ALA A 261 9.82 -8.10 6.16
CA ALA A 261 8.71 -7.38 5.55
C ALA A 261 8.23 -8.11 4.30
N ASP A 262 6.92 -8.29 4.15
CA ASP A 262 6.33 -8.79 2.91
C ASP A 262 6.31 -7.67 1.87
N VAL A 263 7.00 -7.89 0.76
CA VAL A 263 7.15 -6.95 -0.36
C VAL A 263 6.56 -7.52 -1.66
N THR A 264 5.75 -8.57 -1.56
CA THR A 264 5.20 -9.29 -2.72
C THR A 264 4.42 -8.37 -3.65
N GLU A 265 3.48 -7.59 -3.10
CA GLU A 265 2.66 -6.67 -3.89
C GLU A 265 3.51 -5.57 -4.54
N LEU A 266 4.50 -5.05 -3.81
CA LEU A 266 5.42 -4.04 -4.31
C LEU A 266 6.22 -4.57 -5.51
N ARG A 267 6.78 -5.78 -5.38
CA ARG A 267 7.54 -6.44 -6.45
C ARG A 267 6.69 -6.75 -7.66
N GLN A 268 5.48 -7.26 -7.47
CA GLN A 268 4.55 -7.49 -8.58
C GLN A 268 4.15 -6.19 -9.29
N ALA A 269 3.96 -5.09 -8.56
CA ALA A 269 3.66 -3.80 -9.15
C ALA A 269 4.86 -3.26 -9.96
N GLU A 270 6.07 -3.38 -9.42
CA GLU A 270 7.30 -2.97 -10.10
C GLU A 270 7.53 -3.77 -11.40
N GLU A 271 7.36 -5.09 -11.36
CA GLU A 271 7.46 -5.93 -12.55
C GLU A 271 6.44 -5.57 -13.62
N ARG A 272 5.18 -5.32 -13.24
CA ARG A 272 4.13 -4.88 -14.18
C ARG A 272 4.49 -3.55 -14.82
N ALA A 273 4.95 -2.58 -14.02
CA ALA A 273 5.39 -1.28 -14.51
C ALA A 273 6.57 -1.41 -15.47
N ARG A 274 7.57 -2.24 -15.13
CA ARG A 274 8.73 -2.50 -15.98
C ARG A 274 8.34 -3.13 -17.31
N ARG A 275 7.49 -4.17 -17.30
CA ARG A 275 6.98 -4.79 -18.53
C ARG A 275 6.20 -3.80 -19.40
N ALA A 276 5.45 -2.88 -18.80
CA ALA A 276 4.75 -1.83 -19.54
C ALA A 276 5.72 -0.83 -20.19
N ILE A 277 6.81 -0.47 -19.52
CA ILE A 277 7.86 0.39 -20.06
C ILE A 277 8.59 -0.32 -21.22
N GLU A 278 9.01 -1.57 -21.03
CA GLU A 278 9.68 -2.36 -22.07
C GLU A 278 8.78 -2.52 -23.30
N ALA A 279 7.49 -2.83 -23.10
CA ALA A 279 6.51 -2.88 -24.18
C ALA A 279 6.43 -1.53 -24.91
N ARG A 280 6.30 -0.40 -24.18
CA ARG A 280 6.27 0.94 -24.79
C ARG A 280 7.52 1.22 -25.63
N ASP A 281 8.71 0.86 -25.15
CA ASP A 281 9.96 1.12 -25.84
C ASP A 281 10.10 0.27 -27.11
N ASP A 282 9.69 -1.00 -27.07
CA ASP A 282 9.62 -1.87 -28.25
C ASP A 282 8.67 -1.29 -29.31
N LEU A 283 7.53 -0.72 -28.89
CA LEU A 283 6.60 -0.04 -29.80
C LEU A 283 7.24 1.19 -30.46
N LEU A 284 7.92 2.03 -29.68
CA LEU A 284 8.62 3.20 -30.21
C LEU A 284 9.72 2.79 -31.20
N ALA A 285 10.39 1.66 -30.97
CA ALA A 285 11.38 1.11 -31.88
C ALA A 285 10.76 0.68 -33.23
N ILE A 286 9.63 -0.02 -33.21
CA ILE A 286 8.89 -0.45 -34.42
C ILE A 286 8.45 0.77 -35.23
N VAL A 287 7.80 1.74 -34.58
CA VAL A 287 7.32 2.97 -35.23
C VAL A 287 8.48 3.75 -35.86
N SER A 288 9.58 3.87 -35.14
CA SER A 288 10.78 4.56 -35.64
C SER A 288 11.36 3.87 -36.88
N HIS A 289 11.42 2.54 -36.89
CA HIS A 289 11.88 1.77 -38.04
C HIS A 289 10.95 1.98 -39.25
N ASP A 290 9.64 1.92 -39.05
CA ASP A 290 8.67 2.00 -40.13
C ASP A 290 8.50 3.42 -40.69
N LEU A 291 8.81 4.46 -39.91
CA LEU A 291 8.94 5.85 -40.38
C LEU A 291 10.25 6.10 -41.13
N ARG A 292 11.37 5.51 -40.68
CA ARG A 292 12.68 5.66 -41.37
C ARG A 292 12.63 5.14 -42.81
N ASN A 293 11.91 4.04 -43.05
CA ASN A 293 11.82 3.44 -44.39
C ASN A 293 11.26 4.38 -45.48
N PRO A 294 10.06 4.98 -45.34
CA PRO A 294 9.57 5.95 -46.32
C PRO A 294 10.43 7.21 -46.38
N LEU A 295 11.00 7.68 -45.26
CA LEU A 295 11.91 8.83 -45.26
C LEU A 295 13.20 8.58 -46.07
N ASN A 296 13.82 7.42 -45.90
CA ASN A 296 14.98 7.00 -46.68
C ASN A 296 14.64 6.88 -48.18
N ALA A 297 13.46 6.36 -48.50
CA ALA A 297 12.99 6.29 -49.88
C ALA A 297 12.73 7.67 -50.51
N ILE A 298 12.24 8.64 -49.72
CA ILE A 298 12.10 10.04 -50.15
C ILE A 298 13.48 10.65 -50.40
N ALA A 299 14.43 10.50 -49.47
CA ALA A 299 15.78 11.03 -49.59
C ALA A 299 16.50 10.48 -50.83
N MET A 300 16.50 9.16 -51.02
CA MET A 300 17.11 8.51 -52.18
C MET A 300 16.45 8.94 -53.51
N ALA A 301 15.12 9.08 -53.52
CA ALA A 301 14.42 9.56 -54.71
C ALA A 301 14.73 11.04 -55.00
N ALA A 302 14.94 11.86 -53.97
CA ALA A 302 15.36 13.25 -54.14
C ALA A 302 16.78 13.34 -54.71
N GLU A 303 17.74 12.55 -54.22
CA GLU A 303 19.10 12.47 -54.77
C GLU A 303 19.08 12.05 -56.26
N LEU A 304 18.25 11.08 -56.63
CA LEU A 304 18.09 10.67 -58.03
C LEU A 304 17.46 11.75 -58.94
N LEU A 305 16.76 12.75 -58.38
CA LEU A 305 16.25 13.88 -59.16
C LEU A 305 17.34 14.92 -59.44
N GLU A 306 18.45 14.88 -58.71
CA GLU A 306 19.59 15.77 -58.94
C GLU A 306 20.50 15.26 -60.08
N ASP A 307 20.43 13.96 -60.43
CA ASP A 307 21.19 13.33 -61.52
C ASP A 307 20.31 12.44 -62.43
N ASP A 308 19.83 13.02 -63.53
CA ASP A 308 18.97 12.38 -64.53
C ASP A 308 19.63 11.16 -65.22
N ASP A 309 20.97 11.07 -65.26
CA ASP A 309 21.67 9.93 -65.85
C ASP A 309 21.66 8.71 -64.92
N VAL A 310 21.78 8.93 -63.61
CA VAL A 310 21.69 7.86 -62.61
C VAL A 310 20.26 7.33 -62.52
N ALA A 311 19.25 8.21 -62.51
CA ALA A 311 17.84 7.80 -62.53
C ALA A 311 17.49 6.95 -63.77
N ARG A 312 17.96 7.37 -64.95
CA ARG A 312 17.77 6.59 -66.20
C ARG A 312 18.46 5.24 -66.17
N ARG A 313 19.69 5.15 -65.65
CA ARG A 313 20.42 3.88 -65.52
C ARG A 313 19.80 2.92 -64.51
N ALA A 314 19.20 3.44 -63.44
CA ALA A 314 18.52 2.65 -62.43
C ALA A 314 17.13 2.15 -62.89
N GLY A 315 16.56 2.73 -63.95
CA GLY A 315 15.24 2.36 -64.45
C GLY A 315 14.09 2.70 -63.49
N VAL A 316 14.31 3.64 -62.57
CA VAL A 316 13.33 4.05 -61.55
C VAL A 316 12.82 5.45 -61.90
N ASP A 317 11.52 5.70 -61.72
CA ASP A 317 10.95 7.04 -61.78
C ASP A 317 10.96 7.65 -60.37
N PRO A 318 11.90 8.56 -60.04
CA PRO A 318 12.05 9.06 -58.69
C PRO A 318 10.82 9.84 -58.22
N ARG A 319 10.10 10.49 -59.14
CA ARG A 319 8.85 11.23 -58.83
C ARG A 319 7.72 10.28 -58.40
N LYS A 320 7.65 9.07 -58.96
CA LYS A 320 6.71 8.03 -58.53
C LYS A 320 7.12 7.45 -57.18
N THR A 321 8.41 7.21 -56.96
CA THR A 321 8.94 6.72 -55.69
C THR A 321 8.64 7.70 -54.54
N LEU A 322 8.93 8.99 -54.75
CA LEU A 322 8.67 10.06 -53.77
C LEU A 322 7.18 10.13 -53.40
N ARG A 323 6.28 10.15 -54.41
CA ARG A 323 4.83 10.16 -54.17
C ARG A 323 4.33 8.93 -53.41
N ARG A 324 4.86 7.73 -53.72
CA ARG A 324 4.50 6.50 -53.01
C ARG A 324 4.99 6.52 -51.55
N ALA A 325 6.22 6.98 -51.33
CA ALA A 325 6.81 7.05 -50.00
C ALA A 325 6.11 8.10 -49.11
N ALA A 326 5.81 9.29 -49.65
CA ALA A 326 5.05 10.33 -48.95
C ALA A 326 3.65 9.86 -48.55
N ARG A 327 2.89 9.24 -49.47
CA ARG A 327 1.57 8.65 -49.17
C ARG A 327 1.65 7.54 -48.12
N ARG A 328 2.76 6.78 -48.09
CA ARG A 328 2.96 5.75 -47.07
C ARG A 328 3.24 6.36 -45.69
N ALA A 329 4.07 7.40 -45.62
CA ALA A 329 4.34 8.11 -44.38
C ALA A 329 3.09 8.77 -43.80
N ASP A 330 2.31 9.45 -44.65
CA ASP A 330 1.06 10.11 -44.27
C ASP A 330 0.05 9.13 -43.67
N ARG A 331 -0.16 7.98 -44.33
CA ARG A 331 -1.01 6.91 -43.77
C ARG A 331 -0.50 6.37 -42.45
N LEU A 332 0.81 6.15 -42.32
CA LEU A 332 1.37 5.62 -41.07
C LEU A 332 1.21 6.62 -39.92
N ILE A 333 1.37 7.92 -40.18
CA ILE A 333 1.10 8.97 -39.19
C ILE A 333 -0.39 8.99 -38.82
N GLY A 334 -1.28 8.91 -39.82
CA GLY A 334 -2.72 8.82 -39.59
C GLY A 334 -3.10 7.62 -38.73
N ASP A 335 -2.60 6.42 -39.07
CA ASP A 335 -2.84 5.19 -38.32
C ASP A 335 -2.34 5.30 -36.86
N LEU A 336 -1.20 5.96 -36.63
CA LEU A 336 -0.68 6.20 -35.28
C LEU A 336 -1.57 7.13 -34.46
N LEU A 337 -2.05 8.21 -35.08
CA LEU A 337 -2.94 9.17 -34.42
C LEU A 337 -4.31 8.55 -34.10
N ASP A 338 -4.84 7.75 -35.02
CA ASP A 338 -6.09 7.02 -34.80
C ASP A 338 -5.93 5.98 -33.69
N ALA A 339 -4.85 5.19 -33.71
CA ALA A 339 -4.56 4.22 -32.66
C ALA A 339 -4.41 4.89 -31.27
N ALA A 340 -3.71 6.03 -31.20
CA ALA A 340 -3.56 6.79 -29.96
C ALA A 340 -4.90 7.37 -29.45
N SER A 341 -5.74 7.87 -30.36
CA SER A 341 -7.05 8.41 -30.01
C SER A 341 -8.03 7.33 -29.52
N ILE A 342 -7.97 6.14 -30.12
CA ILE A 342 -8.75 4.98 -29.68
C ILE A 342 -8.32 4.54 -28.28
N GLU A 343 -7.01 4.46 -28.01
CA GLU A 343 -6.49 4.07 -26.70
C GLU A 343 -6.84 5.06 -25.60
N ALA A 344 -6.76 6.36 -25.89
CA ALA A 344 -7.15 7.40 -24.95
C ALA A 344 -8.67 7.48 -24.75
N GLY A 345 -9.47 6.73 -25.52
CA GLY A 345 -10.94 6.83 -25.51
C GLY A 345 -11.45 8.17 -26.05
N THR A 346 -10.63 8.90 -26.81
CA THR A 346 -10.93 10.26 -27.31
C THR A 346 -11.36 10.27 -28.78
N LEU A 347 -11.48 9.10 -29.43
CA LEU A 347 -11.99 9.00 -30.79
C LEU A 347 -13.43 9.54 -30.86
N SER A 348 -13.59 10.69 -31.49
CA SER A 348 -14.89 11.33 -31.73
C SER A 348 -15.42 10.93 -33.11
N LEU A 349 -16.73 10.71 -33.19
CA LEU A 349 -17.42 10.32 -34.42
C LEU A 349 -18.38 11.43 -34.88
N LEU A 350 -18.32 11.78 -36.16
CA LEU A 350 -19.25 12.71 -36.81
C LEU A 350 -20.36 11.92 -37.50
N ARG A 351 -21.29 11.40 -36.71
CA ARG A 351 -22.37 10.54 -37.23
C ARG A 351 -23.39 11.33 -38.04
N SER A 352 -23.71 10.83 -39.22
CA SER A 352 -24.76 11.34 -40.11
C SER A 352 -25.49 10.17 -40.78
N ASP A 353 -26.57 10.45 -41.50
CA ASP A 353 -27.23 9.43 -42.32
C ASP A 353 -26.41 9.22 -43.61
N VAL A 354 -25.84 8.03 -43.76
CA VAL A 354 -24.90 7.70 -44.82
C VAL A 354 -25.59 6.88 -45.90
N ASP A 355 -25.44 7.32 -47.15
CA ASP A 355 -25.75 6.51 -48.34
C ASP A 355 -24.70 5.41 -48.48
N VAL A 356 -25.13 4.18 -48.18
CA VAL A 356 -24.27 3.00 -48.18
C VAL A 356 -23.75 2.68 -49.59
N ALA A 357 -24.54 2.90 -50.64
CA ALA A 357 -24.12 2.60 -52.00
C ALA A 357 -23.01 3.57 -52.44
N ALA A 358 -23.20 4.86 -52.19
CA ALA A 358 -22.19 5.88 -52.50
C ALA A 358 -20.88 5.66 -51.74
N LEU A 359 -20.96 5.28 -50.46
CA LEU A 359 -19.81 4.94 -49.62
C LEU A 359 -19.02 3.75 -50.21
N VAL A 360 -19.73 2.67 -50.58
CA VAL A 360 -19.11 1.46 -51.13
C VAL A 360 -18.49 1.74 -52.50
N ASP A 361 -19.13 2.56 -53.34
CA ASP A 361 -18.59 2.97 -54.65
C ASP A 361 -17.29 3.77 -54.51
N GLN A 362 -17.21 4.68 -53.53
CA GLN A 362 -16.00 5.41 -53.21
C GLN A 362 -14.85 4.46 -52.83
N VAL A 363 -15.11 3.53 -51.91
CA VAL A 363 -14.11 2.55 -51.45
C VAL A 363 -13.72 1.59 -52.57
N HIS A 364 -14.68 1.16 -53.39
CA HIS A 364 -14.46 0.29 -54.54
C HIS A 364 -13.46 0.93 -55.53
N ALA A 365 -13.62 2.21 -55.86
CA ALA A 365 -12.70 2.92 -56.75
C ALA A 365 -11.26 2.97 -56.21
N GLU A 366 -11.09 3.17 -54.89
CA GLU A 366 -9.76 3.14 -54.25
C GLU A 366 -9.14 1.74 -54.33
N LEU A 367 -9.89 0.71 -53.97
CA LEU A 367 -9.40 -0.67 -53.91
C LEU A 367 -9.14 -1.26 -55.29
N LEU A 368 -9.92 -0.89 -56.31
CA LEU A 368 -9.73 -1.33 -57.68
C LEU A 368 -8.35 -0.93 -58.22
N ALA A 369 -7.93 0.32 -57.97
CA ALA A 369 -6.61 0.83 -58.35
C ALA A 369 -5.44 0.08 -57.67
N LEU A 370 -5.70 -0.59 -56.55
CA LEU A 370 -4.72 -1.43 -55.84
C LEU A 370 -4.76 -2.89 -56.30
N ALA A 371 -5.94 -3.41 -56.63
CA ALA A 371 -6.17 -4.79 -57.04
C ALA A 371 -5.65 -5.06 -58.46
N GLU A 372 -5.88 -4.14 -59.41
CA GLU A 372 -5.49 -4.29 -60.82
C GLU A 372 -3.99 -4.60 -61.02
N PRO A 373 -3.03 -3.82 -60.45
CA PRO A 373 -1.61 -4.11 -60.63
C PRO A 373 -1.16 -5.42 -59.99
N ARG A 374 -1.91 -5.91 -58.99
CA ARG A 374 -1.65 -7.19 -58.30
C ARG A 374 -2.33 -8.38 -59.00
N GLY A 375 -3.20 -8.11 -59.98
CA GLY A 375 -3.96 -9.13 -60.70
C GLY A 375 -4.96 -9.86 -59.81
N VAL A 376 -5.55 -9.16 -58.85
CA VAL A 376 -6.63 -9.65 -57.98
C VAL A 376 -7.96 -9.09 -58.52
N ALA A 377 -8.99 -9.93 -58.63
CA ALA A 377 -10.32 -9.49 -59.03
C ALA A 377 -11.06 -8.88 -57.82
N LEU A 378 -11.76 -7.77 -58.03
CA LEU A 378 -12.57 -7.12 -57.00
C LEU A 378 -14.04 -7.22 -57.38
N ALA A 379 -14.85 -7.85 -56.51
CA ALA A 379 -16.28 -8.04 -56.72
C ALA A 379 -17.07 -7.27 -55.65
N VAL A 380 -17.98 -6.39 -56.06
CA VAL A 380 -18.83 -5.63 -55.14
C VAL A 380 -20.29 -6.02 -55.36
N HIS A 381 -20.98 -6.31 -54.27
CA HIS A 381 -22.40 -6.62 -54.28
C HIS A 381 -23.10 -5.84 -53.17
N VAL A 382 -23.94 -4.88 -53.56
CA VAL A 382 -24.84 -4.14 -52.67
C VAL A 382 -26.26 -4.59 -52.98
N SER A 383 -27.00 -5.12 -51.99
CA SER A 383 -28.41 -5.47 -52.15
C SER A 383 -29.27 -4.29 -52.62
N ASP A 384 -30.30 -4.59 -53.42
CA ASP A 384 -31.31 -3.59 -53.78
C ASP A 384 -32.05 -3.10 -52.53
N ALA A 385 -32.35 -1.80 -52.48
CA ALA A 385 -33.08 -1.14 -51.38
C ALA A 385 -32.44 -1.28 -49.98
N ILE A 386 -31.14 -0.99 -49.86
CA ILE A 386 -30.46 -0.88 -48.55
C ILE A 386 -30.83 0.43 -47.83
N PRO A 387 -31.21 0.38 -46.54
CA PRO A 387 -31.47 1.59 -45.77
C PRO A 387 -30.18 2.39 -45.52
N ALA A 388 -30.29 3.70 -45.40
CA ALA A 388 -29.19 4.54 -44.90
C ALA A 388 -28.76 4.06 -43.50
N VAL A 389 -27.49 4.23 -43.17
CA VAL A 389 -26.95 3.88 -41.84
C VAL A 389 -26.53 5.14 -41.09
N ARG A 390 -26.73 5.17 -39.78
CA ARG A 390 -26.30 6.31 -38.95
C ARG A 390 -24.86 6.09 -38.50
N ALA A 391 -23.91 6.63 -39.25
CA ALA A 391 -22.47 6.38 -39.05
C ALA A 391 -21.61 7.59 -39.42
N ASP A 392 -20.34 7.54 -39.07
CA ASP A 392 -19.32 8.44 -39.59
C ASP A 392 -18.79 7.88 -40.92
N ALA A 393 -19.17 8.53 -42.03
CA ALA A 393 -18.87 8.04 -43.38
C ALA A 393 -17.37 7.84 -43.63
N ASP A 394 -16.54 8.78 -43.19
CA ASP A 394 -15.09 8.73 -43.40
C ASP A 394 -14.47 7.57 -42.62
N ARG A 395 -14.93 7.35 -41.38
CA ARG A 395 -14.45 6.24 -40.53
C ARG A 395 -14.88 4.87 -41.04
N ILE A 396 -16.10 4.74 -41.57
CA ILE A 396 -16.52 3.47 -42.18
C ILE A 396 -15.81 3.23 -43.53
N ALA A 397 -15.57 4.28 -44.33
CA ALA A 397 -14.73 4.17 -45.51
C ALA A 397 -13.33 3.66 -45.15
N GLN A 398 -12.73 4.20 -44.09
CA GLN A 398 -11.44 3.75 -43.56
C GLN A 398 -11.46 2.27 -43.14
N VAL A 399 -12.51 1.81 -42.47
CA VAL A 399 -12.69 0.39 -42.11
C VAL A 399 -12.68 -0.50 -43.36
N LEU A 400 -13.53 -0.18 -44.34
CA LEU A 400 -13.64 -0.97 -45.57
C LEU A 400 -12.36 -0.94 -46.39
N ALA A 401 -11.69 0.21 -46.48
CA ALA A 401 -10.41 0.35 -47.15
C ALA A 401 -9.30 -0.47 -46.47
N ASN A 402 -9.24 -0.50 -45.14
CA ASN A 402 -8.26 -1.30 -44.39
C ASN A 402 -8.49 -2.80 -44.58
N LEU A 403 -9.74 -3.25 -44.44
CA LEU A 403 -10.10 -4.65 -44.67
C LEU A 403 -9.83 -5.08 -46.12
N GLY A 404 -10.24 -4.26 -47.10
CA GLY A 404 -10.04 -4.53 -48.51
C GLY A 404 -8.56 -4.53 -48.93
N ARG A 405 -7.75 -3.62 -48.36
CA ARG A 405 -6.30 -3.59 -48.59
C ARG A 405 -5.63 -4.86 -48.07
N ASN A 406 -5.97 -5.28 -46.85
CA ASN A 406 -5.47 -6.53 -46.28
C ASN A 406 -5.88 -7.74 -47.13
N ALA A 407 -7.14 -7.80 -47.54
CA ALA A 407 -7.67 -8.85 -48.41
C ALA A 407 -6.90 -8.95 -49.74
N ILE A 408 -6.63 -7.81 -50.40
CA ILE A 408 -5.86 -7.76 -51.65
C ILE A 408 -4.40 -8.17 -51.43
N GLU A 409 -3.79 -7.76 -50.31
CA GLU A 409 -2.37 -8.03 -50.02
C GLU A 409 -2.07 -9.49 -49.70
N HIS A 410 -3.03 -10.21 -49.10
CA HIS A 410 -2.87 -11.62 -48.72
C HIS A 410 -3.52 -12.58 -49.74
N SER A 411 -4.09 -12.05 -50.82
CA SER A 411 -4.67 -12.83 -51.91
C SER A 411 -3.64 -13.11 -53.02
N PRO A 412 -3.55 -14.34 -53.54
CA PRO A 412 -2.70 -14.65 -54.68
C PRO A 412 -3.24 -14.05 -55.98
N ARG A 413 -2.39 -13.95 -57.01
CA ARG A 413 -2.81 -13.46 -58.33
C ARG A 413 -3.90 -14.37 -58.91
N GLY A 414 -4.99 -13.79 -59.41
CA GLY A 414 -6.17 -14.49 -59.92
C GLY A 414 -7.25 -14.77 -58.87
N ALA A 415 -6.99 -14.50 -57.58
CA ALA A 415 -8.00 -14.60 -56.53
C ALA A 415 -9.05 -13.48 -56.64
N THR A 416 -10.19 -13.71 -56.00
CA THR A 416 -11.27 -12.72 -55.89
C THR A 416 -11.39 -12.21 -54.45
N VAL A 417 -11.34 -10.89 -54.30
CA VAL A 417 -11.75 -10.19 -53.08
C VAL A 417 -13.17 -9.66 -53.29
N SER A 418 -14.05 -9.86 -52.32
CA SER A 418 -15.44 -9.44 -52.42
C SER A 418 -15.87 -8.54 -51.28
N ILE A 419 -16.61 -7.48 -51.61
CA ILE A 419 -17.32 -6.62 -50.65
C ILE A 419 -18.81 -6.85 -50.86
N ARG A 420 -19.47 -7.39 -49.84
CA ARG A 420 -20.91 -7.66 -49.86
C ARG A 420 -21.60 -6.83 -48.79
N VAL A 421 -22.61 -6.08 -49.19
CA VAL A 421 -23.44 -5.29 -48.28
C VAL A 421 -24.89 -5.68 -48.46
N VAL A 422 -25.53 -6.08 -47.36
CA VAL A 422 -26.89 -6.62 -47.34
C VAL A 422 -27.70 -6.02 -46.21
N SER A 423 -29.01 -5.88 -46.40
CA SER A 423 -29.92 -5.54 -45.30
C SER A 423 -29.94 -6.67 -44.28
N ASP A 424 -29.79 -6.33 -43.01
CA ASP A 424 -29.80 -7.26 -41.87
C ASP A 424 -30.52 -6.60 -40.70
N PRO A 425 -31.87 -6.56 -40.71
CA PRO A 425 -32.66 -5.79 -39.75
C PRO A 425 -32.29 -6.11 -38.29
N PRO A 426 -32.09 -5.09 -37.43
CA PRO A 426 -32.47 -3.68 -37.62
C PRO A 426 -31.41 -2.79 -38.33
N GLY A 427 -30.44 -3.38 -39.04
CA GLY A 427 -29.34 -2.64 -39.66
C GLY A 427 -28.92 -3.13 -41.04
N VAL A 428 -27.65 -2.88 -41.35
CA VAL A 428 -26.99 -3.23 -42.60
C VAL A 428 -25.69 -3.95 -42.27
N ARG A 429 -25.51 -5.14 -42.87
CA ARG A 429 -24.30 -5.95 -42.69
C ARG A 429 -23.32 -5.67 -43.82
N PHE A 430 -22.09 -5.37 -43.43
CA PHE A 430 -20.94 -5.25 -44.31
C PHE A 430 -20.07 -6.49 -44.17
N CYS A 431 -19.65 -7.06 -45.29
CA CYS A 431 -18.79 -8.24 -45.34
C CYS A 431 -17.65 -8.00 -46.34
N VAL A 432 -16.41 -8.20 -45.92
CA VAL A 432 -15.23 -8.25 -46.80
C VAL A 432 -14.68 -9.67 -46.75
N SER A 433 -14.55 -10.32 -47.89
CA SER A 433 -14.02 -11.69 -47.99
C SER A 433 -12.92 -11.81 -49.03
N ASP A 434 -11.90 -12.60 -48.73
CA ASP A 434 -10.77 -12.89 -49.61
C ASP A 434 -10.63 -14.41 -49.85
N GLN A 435 -9.79 -14.76 -50.83
CA GLN A 435 -9.38 -16.15 -51.14
C GLN A 435 -7.87 -16.31 -50.92
N GLY A 436 -7.36 -15.69 -49.85
CA GLY A 436 -5.95 -15.67 -49.50
C GLY A 436 -5.49 -16.89 -48.71
N GLU A 437 -4.36 -16.74 -48.05
CA GLU A 437 -3.74 -17.79 -47.23
C GLU A 437 -4.55 -18.18 -45.97
N GLY A 438 -5.51 -17.35 -45.57
CA GLY A 438 -6.25 -17.52 -44.32
C GLY A 438 -5.39 -17.33 -43.07
N ILE A 439 -6.03 -17.39 -41.92
CA ILE A 439 -5.42 -17.13 -40.61
C ILE A 439 -5.49 -18.42 -39.79
N ALA A 440 -4.37 -18.82 -39.20
CA ALA A 440 -4.30 -20.00 -38.36
C ALA A 440 -5.11 -19.81 -37.06
N ALA A 441 -5.71 -20.89 -36.55
CA ALA A 441 -6.63 -20.83 -35.41
C ALA A 441 -5.98 -20.26 -34.13
N ASP A 442 -4.68 -20.50 -33.94
CA ASP A 442 -3.88 -19.95 -32.84
C ASP A 442 -3.62 -18.44 -32.97
N GLN A 443 -3.78 -17.88 -34.17
CA GLN A 443 -3.56 -16.46 -34.45
C GLN A 443 -4.84 -15.63 -34.39
N LEU A 444 -6.01 -16.23 -34.62
CA LEU A 444 -7.32 -15.56 -34.62
C LEU A 444 -7.57 -14.67 -33.39
N PRO A 445 -7.23 -15.06 -32.15
CA PRO A 445 -7.44 -14.21 -30.98
C PRO A 445 -6.60 -12.91 -31.00
N HIS A 446 -5.50 -12.91 -31.74
CA HIS A 446 -4.46 -11.87 -31.69
C HIS A 446 -4.46 -10.94 -32.89
N VAL A 447 -5.22 -11.21 -33.95
CA VAL A 447 -5.20 -10.40 -35.18
C VAL A 447 -5.67 -8.96 -35.01
N PHE A 448 -6.44 -8.68 -33.96
CA PHE A 448 -6.85 -7.33 -33.59
C PHE A 448 -5.94 -6.68 -32.55
N ASP A 449 -4.92 -7.41 -32.05
CA ASP A 449 -3.91 -6.85 -31.15
C ASP A 449 -3.05 -5.84 -31.92
N ARG A 450 -2.71 -4.74 -31.25
CA ARG A 450 -1.92 -3.68 -31.88
C ARG A 450 -0.51 -4.18 -32.19
N TYR A 451 0.03 -3.76 -33.33
CA TYR A 451 1.36 -4.13 -33.81
C TYR A 451 1.53 -5.63 -34.07
N TYR A 452 0.44 -6.41 -34.02
CA TYR A 452 0.48 -7.82 -34.32
C TYR A 452 0.74 -8.04 -35.80
N GLN A 453 1.71 -8.89 -36.10
CA GLN A 453 1.99 -9.40 -37.43
C GLN A 453 2.27 -10.89 -37.34
N ALA A 454 1.62 -11.68 -38.18
CA ALA A 454 1.91 -13.10 -38.28
C ALA A 454 3.40 -13.29 -38.67
N LYS A 455 4.10 -14.20 -37.97
CA LYS A 455 5.57 -14.42 -38.08
C LYS A 455 6.10 -14.63 -39.50
N ARG A 456 5.24 -14.98 -40.47
CA ARG A 456 5.58 -15.18 -41.89
C ARG A 456 5.63 -13.89 -42.73
N HIS A 457 5.03 -12.78 -42.28
CA HIS A 457 4.84 -11.56 -43.09
C HIS A 457 5.40 -10.29 -42.43
N LYS A 458 6.67 -10.31 -41.98
CA LYS A 458 7.41 -9.13 -41.46
C LYS A 458 7.59 -7.95 -42.45
N ARG A 459 6.87 -7.92 -43.58
CA ARG A 459 7.10 -6.95 -44.68
C ARG A 459 5.95 -5.99 -44.98
N ALA A 460 4.77 -6.13 -44.37
CA ALA A 460 3.59 -5.35 -44.75
C ALA A 460 2.92 -4.63 -43.57
N GLY A 461 3.30 -3.36 -43.36
CA GLY A 461 2.58 -2.42 -42.50
C GLY A 461 3.08 -2.34 -41.05
N ALA A 462 2.46 -1.46 -40.25
CA ALA A 462 2.79 -1.24 -38.83
C ALA A 462 2.00 -2.15 -37.87
N GLY A 463 1.14 -3.04 -38.39
CA GLY A 463 0.26 -3.89 -37.57
C GLY A 463 -0.87 -3.14 -36.85
N LEU A 464 -1.22 -1.93 -37.33
CA LEU A 464 -2.27 -1.10 -36.71
C LEU A 464 -3.62 -1.18 -37.44
N GLY A 465 -3.66 -1.67 -38.68
CA GLY A 465 -4.86 -1.59 -39.51
C GLY A 465 -6.09 -2.29 -38.90
N LEU A 466 -5.93 -3.53 -38.41
CA LEU A 466 -7.05 -4.29 -37.84
C LEU A 466 -7.46 -3.79 -36.44
N SER A 467 -6.50 -3.32 -35.62
CA SER A 467 -6.83 -2.73 -34.32
C SER A 467 -7.60 -1.41 -34.45
N ILE A 468 -7.26 -0.59 -35.46
CA ILE A 468 -8.03 0.61 -35.83
C ILE A 468 -9.42 0.23 -36.31
N VAL A 469 -9.54 -0.80 -37.17
CA VAL A 469 -10.85 -1.31 -37.63
C VAL A 469 -11.74 -1.67 -36.44
N ARG A 470 -11.21 -2.44 -35.49
CA ARG A 470 -11.95 -2.81 -34.28
C ARG A 470 -12.35 -1.58 -33.46
N GLY A 471 -11.41 -0.67 -33.19
CA GLY A 471 -11.70 0.54 -32.41
C GLY A 471 -12.74 1.46 -33.04
N ILE A 472 -12.74 1.59 -34.37
CA ILE A 472 -13.78 2.36 -35.09
C ILE A 472 -15.15 1.68 -34.97
N ILE A 473 -15.22 0.36 -35.16
CA ILE A 473 -16.47 -0.40 -35.07
C ILE A 473 -17.03 -0.40 -33.64
N ASP A 474 -16.17 -0.59 -32.64
CA ASP A 474 -16.51 -0.50 -31.22
C ASP A 474 -17.02 0.91 -30.87
N ALA A 475 -16.39 1.97 -31.39
CA ALA A 475 -16.86 3.35 -31.21
C ALA A 475 -18.22 3.62 -31.87
N HIS A 476 -18.60 2.86 -32.89
CA HIS A 476 -19.95 2.86 -33.47
C HIS A 476 -20.95 2.00 -32.66
N GLY A 477 -20.53 1.36 -31.58
CA GLY A 477 -21.36 0.50 -30.74
C GLY A 477 -21.69 -0.84 -31.40
N SER A 478 -20.84 -1.29 -32.33
CA SER A 478 -21.01 -2.52 -33.11
C SER A 478 -19.84 -3.46 -32.85
N GLU A 479 -19.96 -4.72 -33.26
CA GLU A 479 -18.89 -5.72 -33.13
C GLU A 479 -18.41 -6.17 -34.52
N ILE A 480 -17.11 -6.40 -34.67
CA ILE A 480 -16.52 -7.01 -35.86
C ILE A 480 -16.30 -8.52 -35.64
N ALA A 481 -16.88 -9.32 -36.51
CA ALA A 481 -16.70 -10.76 -36.56
C ALA A 481 -15.66 -11.15 -37.62
N LEU A 482 -14.86 -12.17 -37.32
CA LEU A 482 -13.87 -12.76 -38.22
C LEU A 482 -14.09 -14.28 -38.32
N ALA A 483 -14.22 -14.78 -39.54
CA ALA A 483 -14.13 -16.20 -39.86
C ALA A 483 -13.01 -16.41 -40.87
N SER A 484 -12.08 -17.33 -40.60
CA SER A 484 -10.97 -17.60 -41.51
C SER A 484 -10.58 -19.07 -41.46
N THR A 485 -10.11 -19.61 -42.58
CA THR A 485 -9.61 -20.98 -42.67
C THR A 485 -8.35 -20.99 -43.53
N VAL A 486 -7.30 -21.63 -43.02
CA VAL A 486 -5.98 -21.66 -43.69
C VAL A 486 -6.13 -22.28 -45.07
N GLY A 487 -5.70 -21.54 -46.10
CA GLY A 487 -5.79 -21.92 -47.51
C GLY A 487 -7.13 -21.61 -48.20
N GLU A 488 -8.16 -21.19 -47.46
CA GLU A 488 -9.47 -20.80 -48.03
C GLU A 488 -9.69 -19.29 -48.03
N GLY A 489 -9.03 -18.56 -47.14
CA GLY A 489 -9.11 -17.10 -47.02
C GLY A 489 -9.80 -16.65 -45.73
N SER A 490 -10.10 -15.35 -45.65
CA SER A 490 -10.74 -14.73 -44.48
C SER A 490 -12.00 -13.97 -44.84
N ARG A 491 -12.90 -13.84 -43.86
CA ARG A 491 -14.13 -13.05 -43.92
C ARG A 491 -14.24 -12.21 -42.67
N PHE A 492 -14.27 -10.89 -42.87
CA PHE A 492 -14.60 -9.92 -41.84
C PHE A 492 -16.02 -9.42 -42.05
N SER A 493 -16.79 -9.27 -40.98
CA SER A 493 -18.14 -8.72 -41.07
C SER A 493 -18.53 -7.90 -39.85
N PHE A 494 -19.34 -6.86 -40.04
CA PHE A 494 -19.90 -6.04 -38.98
C PHE A 494 -21.28 -5.53 -39.40
N VAL A 495 -22.10 -5.12 -38.44
CA VAL A 495 -23.46 -4.61 -38.68
C VAL A 495 -23.55 -3.19 -38.14
N LEU A 496 -24.04 -2.24 -38.95
CA LEU A 496 -24.35 -0.89 -38.51
C LEU A 496 -25.86 -0.69 -38.44
N PRO A 497 -26.38 0.05 -37.45
CA PRO A 497 -27.82 0.29 -37.32
C PRO A 497 -28.33 1.14 -38.49
N ALA A 498 -29.53 0.81 -38.98
CA ALA A 498 -30.21 1.63 -39.96
C ALA A 498 -30.53 3.00 -39.34
N ALA A 499 -30.43 4.06 -40.14
CA ALA A 499 -30.97 5.35 -39.78
C ALA A 499 -32.48 5.19 -39.52
N SER A 500 -32.95 5.58 -38.33
CA SER A 500 -34.38 5.56 -38.05
C SER A 500 -35.11 6.42 -39.09
N PRO A 501 -36.23 5.97 -39.66
CA PRO A 501 -37.02 6.81 -40.55
C PRO A 501 -37.43 8.09 -39.77
N ILE A 502 -37.18 9.25 -40.40
CA ILE A 502 -37.59 10.57 -39.89
C ILE A 502 -39.11 10.66 -39.78
#